data_AF-A0A7Z9PTL1-F1
#
_entry.id   AF-A0A7Z9PTL1-F1
#
_cell.length_a   1.000
_cell.length_b   1.000
_cell.length_c   1.000
_cell.angle_alpha   90.00
_cell.angle_beta   90.00
_cell.angle_gamma   90.00
#
_symmetry.space_group_name_H-M   'P 1'
#
loop_
_entity.id
_entity.type
_entity.pdbx_description
1 polymer ?
#
loop_
_entity_poly.entity_id
_entity_poly.type
_entity_poly.pdbx_seq_one_letter_code
_entity_poly.pdbx_strand_id
1 'polypeptide(L)'
;MLTSLGGEKMSEKERKRRARKRDGRRCRACGSEENLTVHHILPRAQSGPTGSRNLITLCLHCHQYWHRTERQHYAISFEEWSGPVPADISYELSHFG
;
A
#
# COMPACT_ATOMS: atom_id res chain seq x y z
N MET A 1 28.52 -14.39 -18.39
CA MET A 1 27.23 -14.47 -17.68
C MET A 1 26.74 -13.05 -17.42
N LEU A 2 25.89 -12.52 -18.30
CA LEU A 2 25.17 -11.25 -18.09
C LEU A 2 23.96 -11.61 -17.20
N THR A 3 23.57 -10.92 -16.13
CA THR A 3 23.32 -9.48 -15.99
C THR A 3 23.39 -9.06 -14.51
N SER A 4 24.34 -8.22 -14.13
CA SER A 4 24.22 -7.40 -12.92
C SER A 4 23.27 -6.26 -13.23
N LEU A 5 21.96 -6.49 -13.11
CA LEU A 5 20.97 -5.42 -13.21
C LEU A 5 21.14 -4.51 -11.99
N GLY A 6 21.80 -3.37 -12.19
CA GLY A 6 21.82 -2.27 -11.25
C GLY A 6 20.39 -1.87 -10.90
N GLY A 7 19.95 -2.24 -9.70
CA GLY A 7 18.64 -1.86 -9.18
C GLY A 7 18.63 -0.37 -8.84
N GLU A 8 18.19 0.47 -9.77
CA GLU A 8 18.00 1.90 -9.53
C GLU A 8 16.99 2.09 -8.38
N LYS A 9 17.44 2.71 -7.27
CA LYS A 9 16.59 3.02 -6.12
C LYS A 9 15.50 4.02 -6.54
N MET A 10 14.24 3.59 -6.52
CA MET A 10 13.10 4.43 -6.88
C MET A 10 12.77 5.47 -5.80
N SER A 11 12.55 6.73 -6.21
CA SER A 11 12.20 7.83 -5.30
C SER A 11 10.81 7.64 -4.65
N GLU A 12 10.59 8.19 -3.45
CA GLU A 12 9.29 8.09 -2.75
C GLU A 12 8.14 8.70 -3.57
N LYS A 13 8.41 9.81 -4.28
CA LYS A 13 7.43 10.45 -5.18
C LYS A 13 6.99 9.49 -6.28
N GLU A 14 7.94 8.75 -6.84
CA GLU A 14 7.68 7.81 -7.91
C GLU A 14 6.94 6.56 -7.43
N ARG A 15 7.27 6.06 -6.24
CA ARG A 15 6.53 4.99 -5.57
C ARG A 15 5.06 5.38 -5.37
N LYS A 16 4.82 6.58 -4.82
CA LYS A 16 3.46 7.14 -4.63
C LYS A 16 2.71 7.31 -5.95
N ARG A 17 3.39 7.76 -7.02
CA ARG A 17 2.81 7.88 -8.36
C ARG A 17 2.38 6.51 -8.91
N ARG A 18 3.22 5.49 -8.77
CA ARG A 18 2.92 4.12 -9.21
C ARG A 18 1.73 3.53 -8.45
N ALA A 19 1.67 3.72 -7.12
CA ALA A 19 0.53 3.28 -6.32
C ALA A 19 -0.79 3.91 -6.80
N ARG A 20 -0.82 5.24 -6.97
CA ARG A 20 -2.02 5.93 -7.51
C ARG A 20 -2.42 5.44 -8.89
N LYS A 21 -1.44 5.20 -9.78
CA LYS A 21 -1.73 4.70 -11.14
C LYS A 21 -2.34 3.30 -11.09
N ARG A 22 -1.76 2.40 -10.30
CA ARG A 22 -2.23 1.01 -10.11
C ARG A 22 -3.64 0.99 -9.52
N ASP A 23 -3.90 1.86 -8.55
CA ASP A 23 -5.19 1.91 -7.84
C ASP A 23 -6.27 2.68 -8.63
N GLY A 24 -6.00 3.04 -9.89
CA GLY A 24 -6.95 3.74 -10.76
C GLY A 24 -7.23 5.18 -10.33
N ARG A 25 -6.35 5.80 -9.54
CA ARG A 25 -6.54 7.12 -8.90
C ARG A 25 -7.84 7.19 -8.09
N ARG A 26 -8.13 6.12 -7.35
CA ARG A 26 -9.32 6.01 -6.51
C ARG A 26 -8.94 5.46 -5.14
N CYS A 27 -9.71 5.84 -4.13
CA CYS A 27 -9.65 5.23 -2.82
C CYS A 27 -9.99 3.75 -2.94
N ARG A 28 -9.11 2.86 -2.48
CA ARG A 28 -9.35 1.41 -2.54
C ARG A 28 -10.46 0.95 -1.59
N ALA A 29 -10.64 1.65 -0.46
CA ALA A 29 -11.66 1.30 0.53
C ALA A 29 -13.08 1.76 0.16
N CYS A 30 -13.24 2.97 -0.39
CA CYS A 30 -14.58 3.54 -0.66
C CYS A 30 -14.82 4.00 -2.10
N GLY A 31 -13.81 3.96 -2.97
CA GLY A 31 -13.95 4.32 -4.39
C GLY A 31 -13.92 5.82 -4.71
N SER A 32 -13.82 6.71 -3.71
CA SER A 32 -13.71 8.17 -3.90
C SER A 32 -12.49 8.56 -4.76
N GLU A 33 -12.63 9.61 -5.57
CA GLU A 33 -11.55 10.19 -6.38
C GLU A 33 -10.94 11.44 -5.75
N GLU A 34 -11.49 11.90 -4.61
CA GLU A 34 -11.13 13.16 -3.98
C GLU A 34 -10.14 12.96 -2.83
N ASN A 35 -9.32 14.00 -2.58
CA ASN A 35 -8.42 14.09 -1.43
C ASN A 35 -7.56 12.84 -1.21
N LEU A 36 -7.04 12.29 -2.32
CA LEU A 36 -6.29 11.03 -2.30
C LEU A 36 -4.92 11.18 -1.68
N THR A 37 -4.61 10.27 -0.76
CA THR A 37 -3.31 10.08 -0.10
C THR A 37 -2.80 8.67 -0.40
N VAL A 38 -1.57 8.39 0.02
CA VAL A 38 -0.98 7.06 -0.09
C VAL A 38 -0.58 6.59 1.30
N HIS A 39 -1.10 5.45 1.70
CA HIS A 39 -0.90 4.82 3.01
C HIS A 39 0.08 3.64 2.89
N HIS A 40 0.83 3.36 3.96
CA HIS A 40 1.72 2.18 4.02
C HIS A 40 0.97 1.06 4.69
N ILE A 41 0.79 -0.07 4.02
CA ILE A 41 0.00 -1.19 4.55
C ILE A 41 0.73 -1.87 5.71
N LEU A 42 2.01 -2.15 5.53
CA LEU A 42 2.94 -2.59 6.58
C LEU A 42 3.77 -1.40 7.09
N PRO A 43 4.23 -1.43 8.36
CA PRO A 43 5.18 -0.46 8.86
C PRO A 43 6.39 -0.29 7.94
N ARG A 44 6.89 0.94 7.78
CA ARG A 44 8.03 1.23 6.89
C ARG A 44 9.25 0.31 7.14
N ALA A 45 9.50 -0.05 8.39
CA ALA A 45 10.57 -0.97 8.80
C ALA A 45 10.46 -2.38 8.21
N GLN A 46 9.23 -2.83 7.89
CA GLN A 46 8.95 -4.17 7.35
C GLN A 46 8.74 -4.17 5.83
N SER A 47 8.76 -2.99 5.17
CA SER A 47 8.36 -2.84 3.76
C SER A 47 9.33 -3.38 2.69
N GLY A 48 10.45 -3.97 3.11
CA GLY A 48 11.47 -4.54 2.23
C GLY A 48 12.04 -3.57 1.16
N PRO A 49 12.90 -4.08 0.24
CA PRO A 49 13.44 -3.30 -0.87
C PRO A 49 12.36 -2.78 -1.84
N THR A 50 11.23 -3.48 -1.92
CA THR A 50 10.14 -3.32 -2.90
C THR A 50 9.04 -2.33 -2.47
N GLY A 51 9.37 -1.35 -1.63
CA GLY A 51 8.42 -0.47 -0.92
C GLY A 51 7.42 0.37 -1.72
N SER A 52 7.28 0.19 -3.04
CA SER A 52 6.11 0.69 -3.81
C SER A 52 4.90 -0.24 -3.76
N ARG A 53 5.12 -1.54 -3.56
CA ARG A 53 4.04 -2.53 -3.44
C ARG A 53 3.32 -2.35 -2.11
N ASN A 54 4.06 -2.08 -1.04
CA ASN A 54 3.53 -1.79 0.30
C ASN A 54 2.83 -0.40 0.44
N LEU A 55 2.28 0.13 -0.65
CA LEU A 55 1.57 1.40 -0.67
C LEU A 55 0.17 1.18 -1.23
N ILE A 56 -0.80 1.94 -0.73
CA ILE A 56 -2.18 1.92 -1.24
C ILE A 56 -2.80 3.31 -1.23
N THR A 57 -3.62 3.57 -2.22
CA THR A 57 -4.32 4.85 -2.40
C THR A 57 -5.62 4.85 -1.61
N LEU A 58 -5.75 5.81 -0.69
CA LEU A 58 -6.95 6.04 0.12
C LEU A 58 -7.36 7.51 0.01
N CYS A 59 -8.63 7.84 0.22
CA CYS A 59 -9.01 9.23 0.49
C CYS A 59 -8.59 9.60 1.92
N LEU A 60 -8.45 10.91 2.20
CA LEU A 60 -8.02 11.40 3.51
C LEU A 60 -8.88 10.85 4.67
N HIS A 61 -10.20 10.74 4.46
CA HIS A 61 -11.12 10.20 5.46
C HIS A 61 -10.82 8.73 5.79
N CYS A 62 -10.73 7.87 4.77
CA CYS A 62 -10.38 6.45 4.95
C CYS A 62 -8.98 6.28 5.52
N HIS A 63 -8.03 7.12 5.12
CA HIS A 63 -6.66 7.10 5.63
C HIS A 63 -6.62 7.37 7.15
N GLN A 64 -7.33 8.39 7.61
CA GLN A 64 -7.42 8.71 9.04
C GLN A 64 -8.21 7.66 9.82
N TYR A 65 -9.29 7.13 9.22
CA TYR A 65 -10.06 6.05 9.83
C TYR A 65 -9.17 4.82 10.08
N TRP A 66 -8.41 4.39 9.06
CA TRP A 66 -7.50 3.27 9.22
C TRP A 66 -6.44 3.53 10.31
N HIS A 67 -5.80 4.70 10.35
CA HIS A 67 -4.84 5.00 11.42
C HIS A 67 -5.43 4.95 12.84
N ARG A 68 -6.73 5.22 13.00
CA ARG A 68 -7.41 5.06 14.29
C ARG A 68 -7.66 3.60 14.62
N THR A 69 -8.05 2.80 13.63
CA THR A 69 -8.45 1.39 13.81
C THR A 69 -7.28 0.40 13.77
N GLU A 70 -6.18 0.73 13.10
CA GLU A 70 -4.96 -0.08 12.96
C GLU A 70 -4.38 -0.54 14.32
N ARG A 71 -4.57 0.26 15.37
CA ARG A 71 -4.14 -0.10 16.74
C ARG A 71 -5.17 -0.89 17.54
N GLN A 72 -6.41 -0.97 17.06
CA GLN A 72 -7.57 -1.44 17.83
C GLN A 72 -8.20 -2.71 17.24
N HIS A 73 -8.04 -2.98 15.95
CA HIS A 73 -8.71 -4.08 15.24
C HIS A 73 -7.77 -5.27 15.05
N TYR A 74 -7.62 -6.11 16.08
CA TYR A 74 -6.92 -7.41 15.99
C TYR A 74 -7.73 -8.49 15.24
N ALA A 75 -8.93 -8.19 14.75
CA ALA A 75 -9.87 -9.18 14.19
C ALA A 75 -10.15 -9.04 12.68
N ILE A 76 -9.68 -7.97 12.03
CA ILE A 76 -9.91 -7.72 10.59
C ILE A 76 -8.61 -7.23 9.98
N SER A 77 -8.10 -7.97 8.99
CA SER A 77 -6.88 -7.61 8.26
C SER A 77 -7.10 -6.38 7.37
N PHE A 78 -6.00 -5.72 6.99
CA PHE A 78 -6.06 -4.61 6.02
C PHE A 78 -6.73 -5.02 4.71
N GLU A 79 -6.53 -6.26 4.27
CA GLU A 79 -7.10 -6.82 3.04
C GLU A 79 -8.62 -6.92 3.14
N GLU A 80 -9.12 -7.42 4.27
CA GLU A 80 -10.55 -7.52 4.52
C GLU A 80 -11.21 -6.13 4.62
N TRP A 81 -10.53 -5.13 5.18
CA TRP A 81 -11.08 -3.77 5.30
C TRP A 81 -11.04 -2.97 3.99
N SER A 82 -9.93 -3.06 3.24
CA SER A 82 -9.70 -2.25 2.04
C SER A 82 -10.23 -2.88 0.75
N GLY A 83 -10.79 -4.09 0.83
CA GLY A 83 -11.25 -4.85 -0.32
C GLY A 83 -10.07 -5.47 -1.09
N PRO A 84 -10.22 -5.79 -2.39
CA PRO A 84 -9.21 -6.56 -3.11
C PRO A 84 -7.89 -5.80 -3.19
N VAL A 85 -6.90 -6.19 -2.40
CA VAL A 85 -5.53 -5.70 -2.56
C VAL A 85 -4.90 -6.33 -3.81
N PRO A 86 -4.03 -5.61 -4.54
CA PRO A 86 -3.24 -6.20 -5.60
C PRO A 86 -2.45 -7.43 -5.08
N ALA A 87 -2.46 -8.53 -5.85
CA ALA A 87 -1.90 -9.81 -5.44
C ALA A 87 -0.40 -9.75 -5.07
N ASP A 88 0.34 -8.81 -5.66
CA ASP A 88 1.76 -8.57 -5.35
C ASP A 88 1.98 -7.99 -3.95
N ILE A 89 0.94 -7.44 -3.32
CA ILE A 89 0.93 -7.00 -1.92
C ILE A 89 0.48 -8.15 -1.01
N SER A 90 -0.58 -8.86 -1.40
CA SER A 90 -1.20 -9.91 -0.56
C SER A 90 -0.22 -11.04 -0.21
N TYR A 91 0.63 -11.43 -1.17
CA TYR A 91 1.68 -12.42 -0.92
C TYR A 91 2.63 -12.01 0.22
N GLU A 92 3.05 -10.74 0.27
CA GLU A 92 3.94 -10.23 1.32
C GLU A 92 3.26 -10.23 2.68
N LEU A 93 1.98 -9.85 2.75
CA LEU A 93 1.20 -9.86 4.00
C LEU A 93 1.08 -11.27 4.59
N SER A 94 0.88 -12.28 3.75
CA SER A 94 0.76 -13.68 4.18
C SER A 94 2.06 -14.32 4.70
N HIS A 95 3.23 -13.74 4.39
CA HIS A 95 4.55 -14.31 4.75
C HIS A 95 5.24 -13.60 5.92
N PHE A 96 4.65 -12.53 6.46
CA PHE A 96 5.12 -11.83 7.67
C PHE A 96 4.39 -12.26 8.96
N GLY A 97 3.83 -13.49 8.97
CA GLY A 97 3.21 -14.13 10.14
C GLY A 97 4.21 -14.84 11.04
#